data_AF-A0A2R6G3N7-F1
#
_entry.id   AF-A0A2R6G3N7-F1
#
_cell.length_a   1.000
_cell.length_b   1.000
_cell.length_c   1.000
_cell.angle_alpha   90.00
_cell.angle_beta   90.00
_cell.angle_gamma   90.00
#
_symmetry.space_group_name_H-M   'P 1'
#
loop_
_entity.id
_entity.type
_entity.pdbx_description
1 polymer ?
#
loop_
_entity_poly.entity_id
_entity_poly.type
_entity_poly.pdbx_seq_one_letter_code
_entity_poly.pdbx_strand_id
1 'polypeptide(L)'
;RITDIENRLGIDIDVRTFDERPSGRGGRSGNTNSAGGGGGSRGESGGGSSGAGEIVTPEISSRHVVIPMDGYAGETVEIQADGEYLFTATVSRGGEVQVSRGSAIAEELEDAIDRGQQVTAAPS
;
A
#
# COMPACT_ATOMS: atom_id res chain seq x y z
N ARG A 1 27.07 -1.71 2.55
CA ARG A 1 26.61 -2.33 3.82
C ARG A 1 25.34 -3.15 3.54
N ILE A 2 25.47 -4.17 2.68
CA ILE A 2 24.45 -5.17 2.32
C ILE A 2 25.13 -6.55 2.24
N THR A 3 26.41 -6.56 1.84
CA THR A 3 27.31 -7.70 1.74
C THR A 3 27.40 -8.60 2.98
N ASP A 4 27.16 -8.06 4.18
CA ASP A 4 27.21 -8.84 5.42
C ASP A 4 25.92 -9.66 5.70
N ILE A 5 24.81 -9.34 5.00
CA ILE A 5 23.51 -10.01 5.20
C ILE A 5 23.36 -11.23 4.26
N GLU A 6 23.88 -11.14 3.03
CA GLU A 6 23.74 -12.17 1.98
C GLU A 6 24.39 -13.51 2.38
N ASN A 7 25.57 -13.46 3.02
CA ASN A 7 26.32 -14.65 3.44
C ASN A 7 25.66 -15.45 4.58
N ARG A 8 24.74 -14.84 5.35
CA ARG A 8 24.07 -15.51 6.49
C ARG A 8 22.80 -16.26 6.07
N LEU A 9 22.17 -15.83 4.98
CA LEU A 9 20.88 -16.35 4.53
C LEU A 9 21.00 -17.27 3.31
N GLY A 10 22.12 -17.21 2.57
CA GLY A 10 22.29 -18.01 1.35
C GLY A 10 21.31 -17.58 0.25
N ILE A 11 20.96 -16.29 0.22
CA ILE A 11 20.02 -15.70 -0.72
C ILE A 11 20.72 -14.54 -1.41
N ASP A 12 20.79 -14.57 -2.73
CA ASP A 12 21.23 -13.47 -3.59
C ASP A 12 20.06 -12.50 -3.79
N ILE A 13 20.20 -11.25 -3.33
CA ILE A 13 19.17 -10.21 -3.51
C ILE A 13 19.65 -9.22 -4.58
N ASP A 14 19.12 -9.36 -5.79
CA ASP A 14 19.36 -8.42 -6.90
C ASP A 14 18.60 -7.10 -6.70
N VAL A 15 19.31 -6.07 -6.20
CA VAL A 15 18.78 -4.71 -6.13
C VAL A 15 19.06 -3.98 -7.45
N ARG A 16 18.04 -3.89 -8.31
CA ARG A 16 18.06 -3.00 -9.48
C ARG A 16 17.45 -1.64 -9.11
N THR A 17 18.18 -0.56 -9.36
CA THR A 17 17.61 0.79 -9.35
C THR A 17 16.60 0.90 -10.47
N PHE A 18 15.37 1.31 -10.12
CA PHE A 18 14.23 1.40 -11.03
C PHE A 18 14.37 2.60 -11.96
N ASP A 19 15.19 2.45 -13.00
CA ASP A 19 15.20 3.36 -14.14
C ASP A 19 14.74 2.58 -15.38
N GLU A 20 13.75 3.16 -16.07
CA GLU A 20 13.18 2.74 -17.35
C GLU A 20 12.35 1.42 -17.37
N ARG A 21 11.05 1.57 -17.11
CA ARG A 21 10.03 0.68 -17.68
C ARG A 21 10.05 0.80 -19.21
N PRO A 22 10.34 -0.27 -19.99
CA PRO A 22 10.19 -0.22 -21.43
C PRO A 22 8.70 -0.29 -21.79
N SER A 23 8.27 0.68 -22.59
CA SER A 23 6.98 0.74 -23.24
C SER A 23 6.69 -0.55 -24.01
N GLY A 24 5.48 -1.07 -23.82
CA GLY A 24 5.04 -2.30 -24.45
C GLY A 24 4.87 -2.21 -25.97
N ARG A 25 5.06 -3.39 -26.59
CA ARG A 25 4.47 -3.88 -27.85
C ARG A 25 5.05 -3.36 -29.18
N GLY A 26 5.95 -4.18 -29.72
CA GLY A 26 5.69 -4.89 -30.98
C GLY A 26 5.97 -4.16 -32.31
N GLY A 27 7.15 -4.44 -32.87
CA GLY A 27 7.28 -4.93 -34.25
C GLY A 27 7.16 -3.95 -35.44
N ARG A 28 8.28 -3.90 -36.19
CA ARG A 28 8.42 -3.66 -37.64
C ARG A 28 8.56 -2.20 -38.13
N SER A 29 9.79 -1.93 -38.56
CA SER A 29 10.14 -1.43 -39.90
C SER A 29 9.56 -0.08 -40.37
N GLY A 30 10.47 0.89 -40.55
CA GLY A 30 10.36 1.85 -41.66
C GLY A 30 10.32 3.32 -41.25
N ASN A 31 11.46 3.98 -41.43
CA ASN A 31 11.63 5.28 -42.11
C ASN A 31 10.40 6.21 -42.20
N THR A 32 10.46 7.41 -41.61
CA THR A 32 10.28 8.72 -42.30
C THR A 32 10.21 9.87 -41.29
N ASN A 33 10.84 11.00 -41.64
CA ASN A 33 10.65 12.31 -41.04
C ASN A 33 9.18 12.76 -41.12
N SER A 34 8.65 13.47 -40.11
CA SER A 34 7.77 14.65 -40.29
C SER A 34 7.43 15.33 -38.97
N ALA A 35 7.28 16.66 -39.08
CA ALA A 35 6.93 17.62 -38.05
C ALA A 35 5.45 17.58 -37.62
N GLY A 36 5.16 18.20 -36.47
CA GLY A 36 3.83 18.48 -35.92
C GLY A 36 3.80 18.11 -34.43
N GLY A 37 3.62 18.99 -33.44
CA GLY A 37 2.79 20.20 -33.41
C GLY A 37 1.37 19.82 -32.98
N GLY A 38 1.05 20.00 -31.69
CA GLY A 38 -0.34 19.88 -31.20
C GLY A 38 -0.46 19.40 -29.75
N GLY A 39 -0.99 20.27 -28.89
CA GLY A 39 -1.10 20.10 -27.46
C GLY A 39 -2.17 19.13 -26.97
N GLY A 40 -2.19 18.92 -25.66
CA GLY A 40 -3.15 18.05 -24.99
C GLY A 40 -2.99 18.07 -23.47
N SER A 41 -3.08 19.25 -22.85
CA SER A 41 -3.39 19.35 -21.42
C SER A 41 -4.79 18.80 -21.15
N ARG A 42 -4.86 17.67 -20.45
CA ARG A 42 -6.02 17.13 -19.72
C ARG A 42 -5.39 16.38 -18.54
N GLY A 43 -5.43 16.83 -17.29
CA GLY A 43 -6.53 17.48 -16.60
C GLY A 43 -7.45 16.40 -16.04
N GLU A 44 -7.48 16.31 -14.70
CA GLU A 44 -8.34 15.49 -13.81
C GLU A 44 -7.85 14.08 -13.41
N SER A 45 -7.95 13.62 -12.16
CA SER A 45 -7.94 14.17 -10.79
C SER A 45 -8.45 13.07 -9.85
N GLY A 46 -7.78 12.89 -8.70
CA GLY A 46 -8.12 12.00 -7.58
C GLY A 46 -6.82 11.35 -7.08
N GLY A 47 -6.11 11.84 -6.06
CA GLY A 47 -6.53 12.26 -4.72
C GLY A 47 -6.26 11.07 -3.78
N GLY A 48 -5.33 11.07 -2.81
CA GLY A 48 -4.41 12.09 -2.32
C GLY A 48 -3.30 11.47 -1.45
N SER A 49 -2.43 12.35 -0.92
CA SER A 49 -1.40 12.12 0.11
C SER A 49 -0.30 11.08 -0.13
N SER A 50 0.78 11.53 -0.75
CA SER A 50 2.11 10.98 -0.47
C SER A 50 2.48 11.27 1.00
N GLY A 51 2.20 10.33 1.90
CA GLY A 51 2.80 10.28 3.25
C GLY A 51 1.85 10.30 4.45
N ALA A 52 0.56 10.59 4.28
CA ALA A 52 -0.44 10.48 5.35
C ALA A 52 -1.39 9.34 5.01
N GLY A 53 -1.44 8.31 5.86
CA GLY A 53 -2.31 7.15 5.65
C GLY A 53 -3.78 7.54 5.46
N GLU A 54 -4.52 6.71 4.73
CA GLU A 54 -5.95 6.81 4.55
C GLU A 54 -6.68 6.65 5.89
N ILE A 55 -7.59 7.56 6.21
CA ILE A 55 -8.42 7.45 7.43
C ILE A 55 -9.46 6.36 7.20
N VAL A 56 -9.44 5.35 8.06
CA VAL A 56 -10.34 4.20 7.98
C VAL A 56 -11.19 4.11 9.25
N THR A 57 -12.39 3.55 9.13
CA THR A 57 -13.28 3.30 10.27
C THR A 57 -13.38 1.80 10.49
N PRO A 58 -12.73 1.24 11.53
CA PRO A 58 -12.86 -0.17 11.85
C PRO A 58 -14.29 -0.53 12.29
N GLU A 59 -14.78 -1.66 11.81
CA GLU A 59 -16.06 -2.25 12.21
C GLU A 59 -15.82 -3.39 13.19
N ILE A 60 -16.42 -3.26 14.36
CA ILE A 60 -16.25 -4.22 15.46
C ILE A 60 -17.40 -5.24 15.44
N SER A 61 -17.10 -6.50 15.15
CA SER A 61 -18.05 -7.62 15.22
C SER A 61 -17.87 -8.47 16.48
N SER A 62 -18.71 -9.48 16.69
CA SER A 62 -18.59 -10.38 17.84
C SER A 62 -17.29 -11.17 17.90
N ARG A 63 -16.67 -11.45 16.74
CA ARG A 63 -15.48 -12.33 16.62
C ARG A 63 -14.27 -11.65 15.99
N HIS A 64 -14.47 -10.61 15.20
CA HIS A 64 -13.41 -9.93 14.44
C HIS A 64 -13.58 -8.41 14.49
N VAL A 65 -12.47 -7.69 14.48
CA VAL A 65 -12.43 -6.29 14.08
C VAL A 65 -12.06 -6.26 12.59
N VAL A 66 -12.89 -5.62 11.79
CA VAL A 66 -12.76 -5.55 10.33
C VAL A 66 -12.36 -4.14 9.95
N ILE A 67 -11.30 -3.99 9.17
CA ILE A 67 -10.85 -2.70 8.65
C ILE A 67 -11.03 -2.72 7.14
N PRO A 68 -11.97 -1.92 6.59
CA PRO A 68 -12.17 -1.84 5.14
C PRO A 68 -10.97 -1.14 4.49
N MET A 69 -10.49 -1.71 3.38
CA MET A 69 -9.33 -1.27 2.61
C MET A 69 -9.64 -1.38 1.12
N ASP A 70 -10.37 -0.41 0.60
CA ASP A 70 -10.75 -0.38 -0.80
C ASP A 70 -9.52 -0.17 -1.70
N GLY A 71 -9.37 -1.03 -2.71
CA GLY A 71 -8.29 -0.89 -3.70
C GLY A 71 -6.93 -1.45 -3.29
N TYR A 72 -6.73 -1.86 -2.03
CA TYR A 72 -5.46 -2.41 -1.52
C TYR A 72 -5.42 -3.95 -1.47
N ALA A 73 -6.31 -4.64 -2.17
CA ALA A 73 -6.45 -6.09 -2.06
C ALA A 73 -5.15 -6.84 -2.41
N GLY A 74 -4.63 -7.62 -1.45
CA GLY A 74 -3.37 -8.35 -1.59
C GLY A 74 -2.12 -7.50 -1.32
N GLU A 75 -2.27 -6.23 -0.97
CA GLU A 75 -1.17 -5.36 -0.57
C GLU A 75 -0.92 -5.46 0.94
N THR A 76 0.30 -5.09 1.34
CA THR A 76 0.67 -4.97 2.75
C THR A 76 0.47 -3.53 3.17
N VAL A 77 -0.26 -3.33 4.27
CA VAL A 77 -0.58 -2.01 4.82
C VAL A 77 -0.14 -1.93 6.27
N GLU A 78 0.30 -0.74 6.66
CA GLU A 78 0.57 -0.34 8.04
C GLU A 78 -0.64 0.36 8.62
N ILE A 79 -1.12 -0.15 9.75
CA ILE A 79 -2.23 0.43 10.52
C ILE A 79 -1.66 1.24 11.67
N GLN A 80 -2.16 2.47 11.79
CA GLN A 80 -1.74 3.42 12.81
C GLN A 80 -2.95 3.97 13.54
N ALA A 81 -2.79 4.37 14.80
CA ALA A 81 -3.76 5.13 15.57
C ALA A 81 -3.13 6.45 16.02
N ASP A 82 -3.72 7.57 15.62
CA ASP A 82 -3.23 8.93 15.86
C ASP A 82 -1.76 9.13 15.38
N GLY A 83 -1.37 8.41 14.33
CA GLY A 83 0.00 8.41 13.79
C GLY A 83 0.98 7.48 14.50
N GLU A 84 0.53 6.71 15.50
CA GLU A 84 1.34 5.71 16.18
C GLU A 84 1.09 4.31 15.58
N TYR A 85 2.17 3.59 15.29
CA TYR A 85 2.10 2.26 14.68
C TYR A 85 1.41 1.26 15.59
N LEU A 86 0.40 0.55 15.07
CA LEU A 86 -0.24 -0.57 15.75
C LEU A 86 0.26 -1.90 15.21
N PHE A 87 0.08 -2.15 13.91
CA PHE A 87 0.48 -3.39 13.26
C PHE A 87 0.51 -3.28 11.74
N THR A 88 1.22 -4.22 11.10
CA THR A 88 1.20 -4.42 9.64
C THR A 88 0.37 -5.65 9.32
N ALA A 89 -0.47 -5.57 8.28
CA ALA A 89 -1.23 -6.71 7.79
C ALA A 89 -1.35 -6.71 6.26
N THR A 90 -1.50 -7.90 5.69
CA THR A 90 -1.85 -8.04 4.28
C THR A 90 -3.37 -7.98 4.13
N VAL A 91 -3.82 -7.11 3.25
CA VAL A 91 -5.24 -6.96 2.92
C VAL A 91 -5.73 -8.22 2.21
N SER A 92 -6.87 -8.75 2.65
CA SER A 92 -7.47 -9.91 1.99
C SER A 92 -7.88 -9.59 0.56
N ARG A 93 -8.20 -10.63 -0.22
CA ARG A 93 -8.77 -10.46 -1.56
C ARG A 93 -10.10 -9.70 -1.57
N GLY A 94 -10.78 -9.65 -0.43
CA GLY A 94 -12.03 -8.91 -0.25
C GLY A 94 -11.84 -7.41 -0.03
N GLY A 95 -10.60 -6.91 0.01
CA GLY A 95 -10.35 -5.49 0.31
C GLY A 95 -10.57 -5.16 1.78
N GLU A 96 -10.26 -6.10 2.67
CA GLU A 96 -10.44 -5.92 4.12
C GLU A 96 -9.34 -6.62 4.91
N VAL A 97 -9.00 -6.04 6.05
CA VAL A 97 -8.15 -6.65 7.07
C VAL A 97 -9.04 -7.14 8.20
N GLN A 98 -8.90 -8.40 8.58
CA GLN A 98 -9.66 -8.98 9.69
C GLN A 98 -8.73 -9.37 10.82
N VAL A 99 -8.97 -8.82 12.00
CA VAL A 99 -8.24 -9.14 13.23
C VAL A 99 -9.16 -9.91 14.15
N SER A 100 -8.74 -11.09 14.61
CA SER A 100 -9.53 -11.87 15.58
C SER A 100 -9.60 -11.13 16.91
N ARG A 101 -10.80 -11.02 17.47
CA ARG A 101 -11.03 -10.46 18.81
C ARG A 101 -10.38 -11.34 19.87
N GLY A 102 -9.88 -10.72 20.94
CA GLY A 102 -9.11 -11.39 22.00
C GLY A 102 -7.65 -11.68 21.60
N SER A 103 -7.21 -11.14 20.47
CA SER A 103 -5.78 -10.96 20.20
C SER A 103 -5.32 -9.63 20.79
N ALA A 104 -4.05 -9.54 21.20
CA ALA A 104 -3.46 -8.29 21.69
C ALA A 104 -3.63 -7.14 20.68
N ILE A 105 -3.60 -7.44 19.37
CA ILE A 105 -3.79 -6.46 18.31
C ILE A 105 -5.22 -5.90 18.31
N ALA A 106 -6.22 -6.78 18.46
CA ALA A 106 -7.62 -6.35 18.54
C ALA A 106 -7.88 -5.52 19.80
N GLU A 107 -7.29 -5.91 20.93
CA GLU A 107 -7.42 -5.17 22.19
C GLU A 107 -6.86 -3.74 22.06
N GLU A 108 -5.64 -3.59 21.52
CA GLU A 108 -5.05 -2.27 21.29
C GLU A 108 -5.86 -1.41 20.29
N LEU A 109 -6.43 -2.03 19.25
CA LEU A 109 -7.27 -1.33 18.27
C LEU A 109 -8.62 -0.91 18.87
N GLU A 110 -9.25 -1.76 19.68
CA GLU A 110 -10.48 -1.43 20.41
C GLU A 110 -10.23 -0.28 21.40
N ASP A 111 -9.12 -0.33 22.15
CA ASP A 111 -8.68 0.72 23.06
C ASP A 111 -8.46 2.08 22.35
N ALA A 112 -7.83 2.06 21.17
CA ALA A 112 -7.61 3.26 20.36
C ALA A 112 -8.94 3.90 19.93
N ILE A 113 -9.90 3.09 19.50
CA ILE A 113 -11.23 3.54 19.09
C ILE A 113 -11.99 4.12 20.30
N ASP A 114 -11.96 3.45 21.44
CA ASP A 114 -12.62 3.91 22.67
C ASP A 114 -12.05 5.24 23.18
N ARG A 115 -10.75 5.48 22.96
CA ARG A 115 -10.08 6.76 23.24
C ARG A 115 -10.38 7.85 22.20
N GLY A 116 -11.10 7.52 21.11
CA GLY A 116 -11.40 8.43 20.02
C GLY A 116 -10.19 8.74 19.14
N GLN A 117 -9.18 7.87 19.12
CA GLN A 117 -8.00 8.04 18.25
C GLN A 117 -8.38 7.79 16.78
N GLN A 118 -7.76 8.54 15.88
CA GLN A 118 -7.97 8.38 14.46
C GLN A 118 -7.17 7.19 13.93
N VAL A 119 -7.85 6.19 13.36
CA VAL A 119 -7.18 5.05 12.72
C VAL A 119 -6.85 5.41 11.27
N THR A 120 -5.60 5.19 10.87
CA THR A 120 -5.12 5.39 9.51
C THR A 120 -4.42 4.17 8.96
N ALA A 121 -4.38 4.05 7.64
CA ALA A 121 -3.75 2.96 6.93
C ALA A 121 -2.88 3.47 5.78
N ALA A 122 -1.64 3.02 5.70
CA ALA A 122 -0.74 3.39 4.62
C ALA A 122 -0.16 2.14 3.94
N PRO A 123 -0.01 2.13 2.60
CA PRO A 123 0.73 1.07 1.92
C PRO A 123 2.21 1.11 2.33
N SER A 124 2.76 -0.07 2.61
CA SER A 124 4.18 -0.28 3.00
C SER A 124 5.14 -0.38 1.82
#